data_AF-A0A5R8Y4K4-F1
#
_entry.id   AF-A0A5R8Y4K4-F1
#
_cell.length_a   1.000
_cell.length_b   1.000
_cell.length_c   1.000
_cell.angle_alpha   90.00
_cell.angle_beta   90.00
_cell.angle_gamma   90.00
#
_symmetry.space_group_name_H-M   'P 1'
#
loop_
_entity.id
_entity.type
_entity.pdbx_description
1 polymer ?
#
loop_
_entity_poly.entity_id
_entity_poly.type
_entity_poly.pdbx_seq_one_letter_code
_entity_poly.pdbx_strand_id
1 'polypeptide(L)'
;MKLYAPWEKAFKKVSTPFEEFLHAQTTTGLILILMTVLALLLANSPLYETYSHFFHMYIDLNVGSWKLSHSLHHWINDGLMAIFFFLIGLEIKREITAGELSNIKVAMLPILAAIGGMVFPAIIYTSLNYGTAGAGGWGIPMATDIAFAISALVLLGKRVPTALVTFLVALAIVDDLGAVIVIALFYTDTINLMPLGLAGLMFLVMITFNRFGIHMILPYFVVGLFMWFFMLESGVHATIAGVLAALAIPSTPKRIPSTFAKDTRKLLDEYEEYPVNETLELHEKQKKILTNIQDKIDEVGTPAARLEHGLHLPVALLVIPIFALANAGIKIDFSSIGETILEPVSLGIIGGLILGKVIGIFGVSWLAVKMKIAQLPKGSSFSQVFGVAFLGGIGFTMSIFVADLAFIGNEDLIFQAKIGILTASLFSGLFGYFWLKSVSKYEETSEK
;
A
#
# COMPACT_ATOMS: atom_id res chain seq x y z
N MET A 1 -32.91 -16.98 -19.93
CA MET A 1 -32.36 -18.35 -20.06
C MET A 1 -30.84 -18.21 -20.08
N LYS A 2 -30.11 -18.68 -19.06
CA LYS A 2 -28.63 -18.59 -19.06
C LYS A 2 -28.09 -19.77 -19.87
N LEU A 3 -27.40 -19.51 -20.97
CA LEU A 3 -26.65 -20.51 -21.72
C LEU A 3 -25.44 -20.90 -20.86
N TYR A 4 -25.53 -22.03 -20.18
CA TYR A 4 -24.44 -22.51 -19.32
C TYR A 4 -23.59 -23.52 -20.08
N ALA A 5 -22.28 -23.32 -20.08
CA ALA A 5 -21.33 -24.41 -20.28
C ALA A 5 -21.30 -25.28 -18.98
N PRO A 6 -21.26 -26.62 -19.05
CA PRO A 6 -21.37 -27.49 -17.87
C PRO A 6 -20.35 -27.22 -16.77
N TRP A 7 -19.16 -26.72 -17.14
CA TRP A 7 -18.03 -26.47 -16.26
C TRP A 7 -18.03 -25.07 -15.61
N GLU A 8 -18.89 -24.15 -16.06
CA GLU A 8 -18.92 -22.76 -15.58
C GLU A 8 -19.47 -22.60 -14.16
N LYS A 9 -20.21 -23.59 -13.66
CA LYS A 9 -20.73 -23.58 -12.27
C LYS A 9 -19.62 -23.61 -11.22
N ALA A 10 -18.45 -24.14 -11.55
CA ALA A 10 -17.28 -24.13 -10.66
C ALA A 10 -16.66 -22.72 -10.51
N PHE A 11 -16.90 -21.82 -11.47
CA PHE A 11 -16.33 -20.46 -11.51
C PHE A 11 -17.32 -19.36 -11.12
N LYS A 12 -18.61 -19.69 -10.93
CA LYS A 12 -19.67 -18.73 -10.58
C LYS A 12 -20.11 -18.87 -9.12
N LYS A 13 -19.16 -18.99 -8.19
CA LYS A 13 -19.47 -18.55 -6.83
C LYS A 13 -19.68 -17.05 -6.97
N VAL A 14 -20.91 -16.57 -6.76
CA VAL A 14 -21.19 -15.12 -6.69
C VAL A 14 -20.55 -14.66 -5.39
N SER A 15 -19.23 -14.44 -5.44
CA SER A 15 -18.50 -13.85 -4.36
C SER A 15 -18.96 -12.41 -4.25
N THR A 16 -19.25 -11.99 -3.03
CA THR A 16 -19.44 -10.55 -2.79
C THR A 16 -18.14 -9.81 -3.14
N PRO A 17 -18.18 -8.52 -3.54
CA PRO A 17 -16.95 -7.74 -3.77
C PRO A 17 -15.96 -7.81 -2.59
N PHE A 18 -16.50 -7.96 -1.38
CA PHE A 18 -15.72 -8.19 -0.17
C PHE A 18 -15.05 -9.58 -0.15
N GLU A 19 -15.76 -10.66 -0.49
CA GLU A 19 -15.15 -11.99 -0.59
C GLU A 19 -14.07 -12.07 -1.68
N GLU A 20 -14.26 -11.42 -2.83
CA GLU A 20 -13.23 -11.30 -3.87
C GLU A 20 -12.00 -10.54 -3.36
N PHE A 21 -12.21 -9.44 -2.64
CA PHE A 21 -11.14 -8.70 -1.98
C PHE A 21 -10.39 -9.57 -0.97
N LEU A 22 -11.08 -10.32 -0.12
CA LEU A 22 -10.43 -11.20 0.87
C LEU A 22 -9.59 -12.30 0.18
N HIS A 23 -10.11 -12.91 -0.89
CA HIS A 23 -9.37 -13.91 -1.66
C HIS A 23 -8.15 -13.31 -2.38
N ALA A 24 -8.29 -12.13 -2.96
CA ALA A 24 -7.19 -11.41 -3.60
C ALA A 24 -6.10 -11.02 -2.60
N GLN A 25 -6.48 -10.53 -1.42
CA GLN A 25 -5.52 -10.17 -0.36
C GLN A 25 -4.78 -11.38 0.18
N THR A 26 -5.47 -12.49 0.42
CA THR A 26 -4.83 -13.73 0.88
C THR A 26 -3.81 -14.26 -0.15
N THR A 27 -4.17 -14.20 -1.43
CA THR A 27 -3.27 -14.60 -2.54
C THR A 27 -2.04 -13.70 -2.60
N THR A 28 -2.24 -12.39 -2.43
CA THR A 28 -1.17 -11.39 -2.36
C THR A 28 -0.20 -11.68 -1.22
N GLY A 29 -0.70 -11.87 0.00
CA GLY A 29 0.14 -12.20 1.15
C GLY A 29 0.94 -13.48 0.97
N LEU A 30 0.33 -14.52 0.39
CA LEU A 30 1.05 -15.78 0.09
C LEU A 30 2.17 -15.59 -0.93
N ILE A 31 1.92 -14.85 -2.01
CA ILE A 31 2.94 -14.57 -3.03
C ILE A 31 4.08 -13.73 -2.44
N LEU A 32 3.76 -12.78 -1.57
CA LEU A 32 4.75 -11.96 -0.91
C LEU A 32 5.63 -12.79 0.04
N ILE A 33 5.06 -13.70 0.83
CA ILE A 33 5.83 -14.67 1.63
C ILE A 33 6.71 -15.52 0.73
N LEU A 34 6.16 -16.05 -0.36
CA LEU A 34 6.90 -16.88 -1.30
C LEU A 34 8.11 -16.13 -1.87
N MET A 35 7.95 -14.89 -2.32
CA MET A 35 9.05 -14.08 -2.85
C MET A 35 10.07 -13.73 -1.77
N THR A 36 9.63 -13.49 -0.54
CA THR A 36 10.53 -13.24 0.60
C THR A 36 11.38 -14.47 0.93
N VAL A 37 10.74 -15.64 1.03
CA VAL A 37 11.44 -16.90 1.27
C VAL A 37 12.40 -17.19 0.10
N LEU A 38 11.97 -16.94 -1.14
CA LEU A 38 12.84 -17.10 -2.31
C LEU A 38 14.04 -16.16 -2.25
N ALA A 39 13.85 -14.89 -1.88
CA ALA A 39 14.94 -13.92 -1.71
C ALA A 39 15.95 -14.40 -0.68
N LEU A 40 15.47 -14.86 0.49
CA LEU A 40 16.31 -15.40 1.55
C LEU A 40 17.06 -16.67 1.11
N LEU A 41 16.39 -17.58 0.40
CA LEU A 41 17.02 -18.79 -0.12
C LEU A 41 18.12 -18.45 -1.14
N LEU A 42 17.85 -17.56 -2.08
CA LEU A 42 18.83 -17.13 -3.08
C LEU A 42 20.03 -16.44 -2.42
N ALA A 43 19.78 -15.53 -1.48
CA ALA A 43 20.82 -14.79 -0.76
C ALA A 43 21.71 -15.67 0.14
N ASN A 44 21.23 -16.85 0.54
CA ASN A 44 21.95 -17.79 1.41
C ASN A 44 22.39 -19.07 0.68
N SER A 45 22.33 -19.07 -0.66
CA SER A 45 22.72 -20.21 -1.50
C SER A 45 24.03 -19.95 -2.25
N PRO A 46 24.62 -20.96 -2.92
CA PRO A 46 25.75 -20.75 -3.84
C PRO A 46 25.44 -19.78 -4.99
N LEU A 47 24.17 -19.42 -5.23
CA LEU A 47 23.75 -18.46 -6.24
C LEU A 47 23.81 -17.00 -5.76
N TYR A 48 24.26 -16.73 -4.53
CA TYR A 48 24.35 -15.39 -3.95
C TYR A 48 25.06 -14.39 -4.87
N GLU A 49 26.21 -14.75 -5.44
CA GLU A 49 26.97 -13.86 -6.34
C GLU A 49 26.16 -13.48 -7.58
N THR A 50 25.44 -14.44 -8.17
CA THR A 50 24.60 -14.19 -9.35
C THR A 50 23.39 -13.32 -8.99
N TYR A 51 22.76 -13.61 -7.85
CA TYR A 51 21.64 -12.84 -7.32
C TYR A 51 22.05 -11.39 -7.00
N SER A 52 23.16 -11.20 -6.28
CA SER A 52 23.68 -9.89 -5.93
C SER A 52 24.09 -9.10 -7.18
N HIS A 53 24.83 -9.72 -8.10
CA HIS A 53 25.24 -9.07 -9.35
C HIS A 53 24.04 -8.65 -10.21
N PHE A 54 22.96 -9.45 -10.23
CA PHE A 54 21.76 -9.11 -10.98
C PHE A 54 21.13 -7.79 -10.49
N PHE A 55 20.96 -7.62 -9.18
CA PHE A 55 20.37 -6.40 -8.61
C PHE A 55 21.35 -5.21 -8.57
N HIS A 56 22.65 -5.45 -8.48
CA HIS A 56 23.68 -4.40 -8.54
C HIS A 56 24.13 -4.04 -9.97
N MET A 57 23.53 -4.64 -10.99
CA MET A 57 23.78 -4.27 -12.38
C MET A 57 23.40 -2.80 -12.62
N TYR A 58 24.35 -2.00 -13.11
CA TYR A 58 24.13 -0.60 -13.41
C TYR A 58 23.45 -0.43 -14.77
N ILE A 59 22.43 0.42 -14.79
CA ILE A 59 21.76 0.86 -16.00
C ILE A 59 22.13 2.32 -16.23
N ASP A 60 22.99 2.54 -17.22
CA ASP A 60 23.51 3.86 -17.56
C ASP A 60 22.72 4.47 -18.72
N LEU A 61 22.08 5.61 -18.46
CA LEU A 61 21.43 6.44 -19.46
C LEU A 61 22.30 7.68 -19.71
N ASN A 62 22.83 7.79 -20.92
CA ASN A 62 23.71 8.88 -21.31
C ASN A 62 23.09 9.66 -22.49
N VAL A 63 22.87 10.95 -22.30
CA VAL A 63 22.38 11.86 -23.36
C VAL A 63 23.27 13.10 -23.40
N GLY A 64 24.25 13.13 -24.31
CA GLY A 64 25.23 14.20 -24.40
C GLY A 64 26.10 14.29 -23.15
N SER A 65 26.07 15.42 -22.44
CA SER A 65 26.79 15.63 -21.18
C SER A 65 26.04 15.15 -19.93
N TRP A 66 24.75 14.82 -20.07
CA TRP A 66 23.94 14.32 -18.96
C TRP A 66 24.14 12.81 -18.83
N LYS A 67 24.38 12.36 -17.60
CA LYS A 67 24.60 10.96 -17.24
C LYS A 67 23.74 10.62 -16.03
N LEU A 68 22.94 9.58 -16.16
CA LEU A 68 22.18 8.99 -15.07
C LEU A 68 22.60 7.53 -14.97
N SER A 69 23.18 7.14 -13.83
CA SER A 69 23.73 5.81 -13.59
C SER A 69 23.23 5.32 -12.25
N HIS A 70 22.38 4.29 -12.29
CA HIS A 70 21.81 3.69 -11.08
C HIS A 70 21.74 2.17 -11.25
N SER A 71 21.88 1.45 -10.13
CA SER A 71 21.70 0.01 -10.10
C SER A 71 20.25 -0.38 -10.37
N LEU A 72 20.04 -1.61 -10.86
CA LEU A 72 18.71 -2.17 -11.02
C LEU A 72 17.94 -2.13 -9.69
N HIS A 73 18.61 -2.38 -8.56
CA HIS A 73 18.05 -2.24 -7.22
C HIS A 73 17.48 -0.83 -6.96
N HIS A 74 18.23 0.21 -7.32
CA HIS A 74 17.76 1.58 -7.17
C HIS A 74 16.57 1.91 -8.09
N TRP A 75 16.59 1.45 -9.34
CA TRP A 75 15.44 1.60 -10.26
C TRP A 75 14.18 0.88 -9.78
N ILE A 76 14.34 -0.31 -9.20
CA ILE A 76 13.26 -1.05 -8.57
C ILE A 76 12.71 -0.22 -7.41
N ASN A 77 13.58 0.24 -6.50
CA ASN A 77 13.14 0.98 -5.32
C ASN A 77 12.44 2.29 -5.69
N ASP A 78 13.04 3.13 -6.53
CA ASP A 78 12.45 4.43 -6.85
C ASP A 78 11.26 4.34 -7.82
N GLY A 79 11.33 3.44 -8.79
CA GLY A 79 10.29 3.25 -9.82
C GLY A 79 9.09 2.47 -9.30
N LEU A 80 9.29 1.28 -8.74
CA LEU A 80 8.19 0.47 -8.21
C LEU A 80 7.53 1.13 -7.01
N MET A 81 8.31 1.73 -6.09
CA MET A 81 7.71 2.41 -4.95
C MET A 81 6.97 3.67 -5.37
N ALA A 82 7.37 4.38 -6.44
CA ALA A 82 6.54 5.46 -6.97
C ALA A 82 5.17 4.97 -7.45
N ILE A 83 5.08 3.79 -8.06
CA ILE A 83 3.80 3.17 -8.45
C ILE A 83 3.00 2.75 -7.20
N PHE A 84 3.67 2.15 -6.20
CA PHE A 84 3.04 1.79 -4.93
C PHE A 84 2.45 3.02 -4.23
N PHE A 85 3.24 4.07 -4.05
CA PHE A 85 2.80 5.31 -3.41
C PHE A 85 1.80 6.10 -4.27
N PHE A 86 1.79 5.93 -5.59
CA PHE A 86 0.71 6.41 -6.43
C PHE A 86 -0.62 5.72 -6.11
N LEU A 87 -0.63 4.39 -5.95
CA LEU A 87 -1.82 3.65 -5.49
C LEU A 87 -2.26 4.14 -4.10
N ILE A 88 -1.33 4.26 -3.15
CA ILE A 88 -1.64 4.79 -1.81
C ILE A 88 -2.20 6.22 -1.88
N GLY A 89 -1.67 7.07 -2.76
CA GLY A 89 -2.20 8.42 -2.98
C GLY A 89 -3.64 8.42 -3.52
N LEU A 90 -3.99 7.47 -4.40
CA LEU A 90 -5.36 7.30 -4.89
C LEU A 90 -6.29 6.81 -3.77
N GLU A 91 -5.84 5.85 -2.98
CA GLU A 91 -6.55 5.29 -1.83
C GLU A 91 -6.86 6.38 -0.79
N ILE A 92 -5.86 7.16 -0.39
CA ILE A 92 -6.01 8.30 0.53
C ILE A 92 -7.06 9.26 -0.02
N LYS A 93 -6.96 9.59 -1.32
CA LYS A 93 -7.89 10.52 -1.94
C LYS A 93 -9.32 9.97 -1.92
N ARG A 94 -9.52 8.68 -2.20
CA ARG A 94 -10.84 8.02 -2.10
C ARG A 94 -11.35 8.07 -0.66
N GLU A 95 -10.53 7.70 0.30
CA GLU A 95 -10.94 7.64 1.71
C GLU A 95 -11.37 9.01 2.26
N ILE A 96 -10.65 10.08 1.90
CA ILE A 96 -10.99 11.45 2.32
C ILE A 96 -12.25 11.96 1.60
N THR A 97 -12.45 11.61 0.33
CA THR A 97 -13.57 12.16 -0.47
C THR A 97 -14.88 11.39 -0.31
N ALA A 98 -14.82 10.06 -0.18
CA ALA A 98 -16.00 9.18 -0.20
C ALA A 98 -15.92 8.00 0.78
N GLY A 99 -14.79 7.77 1.45
CA GLY A 99 -14.62 6.65 2.39
C GLY A 99 -14.86 7.02 3.85
N GLU A 100 -14.29 6.24 4.76
CA GLU A 100 -14.49 6.37 6.20
C GLU A 100 -13.79 7.61 6.77
N LEU A 101 -12.70 8.06 6.13
CA LEU A 101 -12.00 9.29 6.51
C LEU A 101 -12.80 10.57 6.21
N SER A 102 -13.84 10.49 5.37
CA SER A 102 -14.75 11.61 5.11
C SER A 102 -15.61 11.97 6.34
N ASN A 103 -15.86 11.00 7.23
CA ASN A 103 -16.62 11.23 8.46
C ASN A 103 -15.67 11.39 9.65
N ILE A 104 -15.48 12.64 10.09
CA ILE A 104 -14.50 12.96 11.14
C ILE A 104 -14.69 12.18 12.44
N LYS A 105 -15.92 11.78 12.80
CA LYS A 105 -16.18 11.00 14.03
C LYS A 105 -15.69 9.56 13.91
N VAL A 106 -15.74 8.99 12.71
CA VAL A 106 -15.26 7.63 12.43
C VAL A 106 -13.75 7.65 12.17
N ALA A 107 -13.28 8.66 11.43
CA ALA A 107 -11.87 8.87 11.09
C ALA A 107 -10.97 9.15 12.30
N MET A 108 -11.51 9.71 13.38
CA MET A 108 -10.72 10.14 14.53
C MET A 108 -9.94 8.99 15.20
N LEU A 109 -10.53 7.80 15.31
CA LEU A 109 -9.84 6.68 15.96
C LEU A 109 -8.65 6.19 15.12
N PRO A 110 -8.79 5.83 13.82
CA PRO A 110 -7.65 5.47 12.98
C PRO A 110 -6.57 6.54 12.93
N ILE A 111 -6.92 7.82 12.80
CA ILE A 111 -5.94 8.91 12.70
C ILE A 111 -5.13 9.03 14.00
N LEU A 112 -5.79 9.06 15.16
CA LEU A 112 -5.08 9.16 16.45
C LEU A 112 -4.24 7.91 16.72
N ALA A 113 -4.77 6.73 16.38
CA ALA A 113 -4.06 5.47 16.52
C ALA A 113 -2.81 5.43 15.64
N ALA A 114 -2.89 5.91 14.40
CA ALA A 114 -1.78 6.04 13.47
C ALA A 114 -0.71 7.02 13.97
N ILE A 115 -1.12 8.24 14.38
CA ILE A 115 -0.19 9.22 14.97
C ILE A 115 0.54 8.63 16.18
N GLY A 116 -0.18 7.93 17.07
CA GLY A 116 0.42 7.18 18.18
C GLY A 116 1.37 6.09 17.68
N GLY A 117 0.91 5.30 16.72
CA GLY A 117 1.66 4.23 16.05
C GLY A 117 2.89 4.70 15.28
N MET A 118 3.05 6.01 15.05
CA MET A 118 4.24 6.62 14.46
C MET A 118 5.16 7.21 15.53
N VAL A 119 4.60 8.00 16.45
CA VAL A 119 5.37 8.77 17.44
C VAL A 119 6.05 7.85 18.46
N PHE A 120 5.35 6.87 19.00
CA PHE A 120 5.91 5.99 20.04
C PHE A 120 7.06 5.11 19.51
N PRO A 121 6.96 4.45 18.33
CA PRO A 121 8.10 3.74 17.77
C PRO A 121 9.34 4.61 17.54
N ALA A 122 9.14 5.82 17.00
CA ALA A 122 10.23 6.77 16.77
C ALA A 122 10.94 7.17 18.06
N ILE A 123 10.17 7.43 19.13
CA ILE A 123 10.73 7.76 20.46
C ILE A 123 11.53 6.58 21.02
N ILE A 124 10.99 5.35 20.96
CA ILE A 124 11.68 4.16 21.47
C ILE A 124 12.99 3.94 20.71
N TYR A 125 12.95 4.00 19.38
CA TYR A 125 14.16 3.87 18.55
C TYR A 125 15.21 4.91 18.91
N THR A 126 14.81 6.18 18.94
CA THR A 126 15.70 7.31 19.20
C THR A 126 16.32 7.19 20.59
N SER A 127 15.55 6.75 21.60
CA SER A 127 16.08 6.57 22.96
C SER A 127 17.20 5.53 23.06
N LEU A 128 17.19 4.52 22.19
CA LEU A 128 18.17 3.44 22.15
C LEU A 128 19.36 3.76 21.24
N ASN A 129 19.17 4.58 20.21
CA ASN A 129 20.19 4.91 19.21
C ASN A 129 20.71 6.36 19.31
N TYR A 130 20.37 7.08 20.38
CA TYR A 130 20.82 8.46 20.54
C TYR A 130 22.35 8.52 20.63
N GLY A 131 22.95 9.33 19.76
CA GLY A 131 24.41 9.52 19.72
C GLY A 131 25.19 8.34 19.10
N THR A 132 24.51 7.33 18.53
CA THR A 132 25.15 6.26 17.76
C THR A 132 25.12 6.58 16.26
N ALA A 133 25.88 5.83 15.46
CA ALA A 133 25.82 5.93 14.00
C ALA A 133 24.43 5.59 13.42
N GLY A 134 23.63 4.84 14.18
CA GLY A 134 22.26 4.46 13.82
C GLY A 134 21.21 5.54 14.05
N ALA A 135 21.53 6.68 14.68
CA ALA A 135 20.54 7.69 15.08
C ALA A 135 19.62 8.16 13.92
N GLY A 136 20.10 8.13 12.68
CA GLY A 136 19.32 8.47 11.49
C GLY A 136 18.11 7.57 11.24
N GLY A 137 18.11 6.32 11.71
CA GLY A 137 17.08 5.32 11.41
C GLY A 137 15.74 5.43 12.15
N TRP A 138 15.43 6.57 12.78
CA TRP A 138 14.25 6.73 13.64
C TRP A 138 12.91 6.56 12.90
N GLY A 139 12.90 6.75 11.59
CA GLY A 139 11.73 6.54 10.73
C GLY A 139 11.43 5.07 10.43
N ILE A 140 12.40 4.16 10.60
CA ILE A 140 12.28 2.75 10.22
C ILE A 140 11.11 2.04 10.92
N PRO A 141 10.95 2.13 12.26
CA PRO A 141 9.89 1.40 12.96
C PRO A 141 8.53 2.13 12.94
N MET A 142 8.40 3.23 12.18
CA MET A 142 7.13 3.95 12.04
C MET A 142 6.20 3.32 11.02
N ALA A 143 6.74 2.61 10.03
CA ALA A 143 5.97 2.10 8.91
C ALA A 143 5.26 0.78 9.23
N THR A 144 4.17 0.50 8.51
CA THR A 144 3.41 -0.75 8.59
C THR A 144 3.19 -1.30 7.18
N ASP A 145 3.54 -2.56 6.95
CA ASP A 145 3.24 -3.27 5.72
C ASP A 145 1.76 -3.66 5.68
N ILE A 146 0.98 -2.84 4.98
CA ILE A 146 -0.46 -3.00 4.81
C ILE A 146 -0.83 -4.37 4.23
N ALA A 147 -0.06 -4.88 3.26
CA ALA A 147 -0.37 -6.13 2.57
C ALA A 147 -0.26 -7.31 3.54
N PHE A 148 0.80 -7.35 4.34
CA PHE A 148 0.98 -8.39 5.35
C PHE A 148 -0.01 -8.28 6.51
N ALA A 149 -0.20 -7.06 7.03
CA ALA A 149 -1.08 -6.83 8.18
C ALA A 149 -2.54 -7.21 7.85
N ILE A 150 -3.03 -6.81 6.67
CA ILE A 150 -4.36 -7.20 6.20
C ILE A 150 -4.41 -8.70 5.94
N SER A 151 -3.42 -9.29 5.26
CA SER A 151 -3.42 -10.73 4.98
C SER A 151 -3.50 -11.55 6.26
N ALA A 152 -2.72 -11.21 7.29
CA ALA A 152 -2.76 -11.88 8.58
C ALA A 152 -4.13 -11.75 9.26
N LEU A 153 -4.77 -10.58 9.17
CA LEU A 153 -6.10 -10.34 9.74
C LEU A 153 -7.18 -11.13 8.97
N VAL A 154 -7.11 -11.14 7.64
CA VAL A 154 -8.07 -11.78 6.72
C VAL A 154 -8.01 -13.30 6.81
N LEU A 155 -6.85 -13.89 7.13
CA LEU A 155 -6.72 -15.34 7.38
C LEU A 155 -7.59 -15.84 8.54
N LEU A 156 -8.04 -14.96 9.44
CA LEU A 156 -8.98 -15.30 10.51
C LEU A 156 -10.43 -15.44 10.00
N GLY A 157 -10.71 -15.02 8.76
CA GLY A 157 -11.99 -15.15 8.09
C GLY A 157 -13.14 -14.49 8.86
N LYS A 158 -14.24 -15.21 9.01
CA LYS A 158 -15.47 -14.74 9.70
C LYS A 158 -15.32 -14.46 11.19
N ARG A 159 -14.14 -14.72 11.77
CA ARG A 159 -13.88 -14.47 13.21
C ARG A 159 -13.66 -13.00 13.53
N VAL A 160 -13.39 -12.17 12.53
CA VAL A 160 -13.06 -10.76 12.70
C VAL A 160 -14.14 -9.89 12.06
N PRO A 161 -14.68 -8.87 12.77
CA PRO A 161 -15.62 -7.93 12.19
C PRO A 161 -15.02 -7.17 11.00
N THR A 162 -15.82 -6.92 9.97
CA THR A 162 -15.41 -6.10 8.81
C THR A 162 -14.98 -4.69 9.21
N ALA A 163 -15.60 -4.13 10.27
CA ALA A 163 -15.22 -2.85 10.86
C ALA A 163 -13.79 -2.83 11.41
N LEU A 164 -13.24 -3.99 11.82
CA LEU A 164 -11.86 -4.08 12.30
C LEU A 164 -10.85 -4.11 11.14
N VAL A 165 -11.22 -4.74 10.02
CA VAL A 165 -10.43 -4.73 8.78
C VAL A 165 -10.32 -3.32 8.23
N THR A 166 -11.45 -2.61 8.13
CA THR A 166 -11.48 -1.20 7.68
C THR A 166 -10.71 -0.28 8.63
N PHE A 167 -10.76 -0.52 9.94
CA PHE A 167 -9.93 0.20 10.90
C PHE A 167 -8.42 0.02 10.64
N LEU A 168 -7.96 -1.23 10.42
CA LEU A 168 -6.55 -1.50 10.14
C LEU A 168 -6.10 -0.89 8.80
N VAL A 169 -6.95 -0.99 7.76
CA VAL A 169 -6.69 -0.35 6.45
C VAL A 169 -6.52 1.16 6.62
N ALA A 170 -7.46 1.84 7.29
CA ALA A 170 -7.40 3.27 7.51
C ALA A 170 -6.17 3.69 8.34
N LEU A 171 -5.83 2.91 9.37
CA LEU A 171 -4.62 3.14 10.17
C LEU A 171 -3.36 3.03 9.32
N ALA A 172 -3.23 1.95 8.54
CA ALA A 172 -2.06 1.71 7.71
C ALA A 172 -1.90 2.80 6.63
N ILE A 173 -2.99 3.25 6.02
CA ILE A 173 -2.97 4.36 5.05
C ILE A 173 -2.45 5.66 5.68
N VAL A 174 -2.90 6.01 6.88
CA VAL A 174 -2.44 7.22 7.58
C VAL A 174 -0.98 7.08 8.01
N ASP A 175 -0.57 5.91 8.50
CA ASP A 175 0.83 5.60 8.84
C ASP A 175 1.74 5.72 7.60
N ASP A 176 1.33 5.16 6.46
CA ASP A 176 2.10 5.22 5.20
C ASP A 176 2.21 6.66 4.68
N LEU A 177 1.13 7.45 4.71
CA LEU A 177 1.19 8.87 4.37
C LEU A 177 2.15 9.62 5.29
N GLY A 178 2.07 9.33 6.58
CA GLY A 178 2.96 9.89 7.58
C GLY A 178 4.43 9.53 7.30
N ALA A 179 4.71 8.27 6.97
CA ALA A 179 6.03 7.81 6.59
C ALA A 179 6.55 8.54 5.33
N VAL A 180 5.72 8.72 4.29
CA VAL A 180 6.10 9.50 3.10
C VAL A 180 6.51 10.93 3.45
N ILE A 181 5.76 11.59 4.34
CA ILE A 181 6.07 12.95 4.77
C ILE A 181 7.40 12.97 5.54
N VAL A 182 7.63 12.00 6.43
CA VAL A 182 8.91 11.86 7.14
C VAL A 182 10.07 11.65 6.16
N ILE A 183 9.88 10.77 5.18
CA ILE A 183 10.89 10.52 4.13
C ILE A 183 11.24 11.78 3.36
N ALA A 184 10.22 12.53 2.93
CA ALA A 184 10.40 13.78 2.20
C ALA A 184 11.22 14.81 2.98
N LEU A 185 10.98 14.93 4.28
CA LEU A 185 11.54 15.99 5.11
C LEU A 185 12.89 15.64 5.73
N PHE A 186 13.14 14.36 6.04
CA PHE A 186 14.28 13.96 6.88
C PHE A 186 15.32 13.07 6.19
N TYR A 187 14.97 12.38 5.11
CA TYR A 187 15.91 11.49 4.40
C TYR A 187 16.40 12.07 3.06
N THR A 188 16.15 13.36 2.81
CA THR A 188 16.53 14.03 1.56
C THR A 188 18.00 14.48 1.66
N ASP A 189 18.88 13.93 0.82
CA ASP A 189 20.33 14.16 0.88
C ASP A 189 20.74 15.59 0.47
N THR A 190 20.48 15.94 -0.79
CA THR A 190 20.84 17.25 -1.36
C THR A 190 19.70 17.76 -2.22
N ILE A 191 19.37 19.05 -2.10
CA ILE A 191 18.26 19.63 -2.85
C ILE A 191 18.82 20.45 -4.01
N ASN A 192 18.62 19.95 -5.23
CA ASN A 192 18.81 20.76 -6.42
C ASN A 192 17.53 21.54 -6.72
N LEU A 193 17.60 22.86 -6.52
CA LEU A 193 16.44 23.75 -6.65
C LEU A 193 15.87 23.81 -8.06
N MET A 194 16.69 23.61 -9.10
CA MET A 194 16.23 23.73 -10.49
C MET A 194 15.32 22.57 -10.91
N PRO A 195 15.72 21.28 -10.79
CA PRO A 195 14.81 20.16 -10.98
C PRO A 195 13.61 20.21 -10.02
N LEU A 196 13.80 20.64 -8.77
CA LEU A 196 12.68 20.78 -7.82
C LEU A 196 11.62 21.79 -8.31
N GLY A 197 12.06 22.94 -8.84
CA GLY A 197 11.18 23.94 -9.43
C GLY A 197 10.43 23.40 -10.65
N LEU A 198 11.09 22.60 -11.49
CA LEU A 198 10.47 21.93 -12.63
C LEU A 198 9.45 20.87 -12.19
N ALA A 199 9.75 20.08 -11.15
CA ALA A 199 8.79 19.14 -10.56
C ALA A 199 7.55 19.88 -10.04
N GLY A 200 7.73 21.01 -9.33
CA GLY A 200 6.65 21.88 -8.90
C GLY A 200 5.81 22.43 -10.06
N LEU A 201 6.45 22.82 -11.16
CA LEU A 201 5.75 23.24 -12.38
C LEU A 201 4.92 22.10 -12.97
N MET A 202 5.46 20.88 -13.07
CA MET A 202 4.71 19.72 -13.56
C MET A 202 3.50 19.40 -12.68
N PHE A 203 3.64 19.51 -11.36
CA PHE A 203 2.51 19.39 -10.43
C PHE A 203 1.42 20.43 -10.69
N LEU A 204 1.81 21.70 -10.88
CA LEU A 204 0.87 22.78 -11.23
C LEU A 204 0.15 22.54 -12.57
N VAL A 205 0.85 21.97 -13.56
CA VAL A 205 0.25 21.58 -14.84
C VAL A 205 -0.83 20.52 -14.63
N MET A 206 -0.57 19.48 -13.82
CA MET A 206 -1.58 18.46 -13.49
C MET A 206 -2.77 19.05 -12.74
N ILE A 207 -2.54 19.95 -11.78
CA ILE A 207 -3.65 20.67 -11.10
C ILE A 207 -4.47 21.45 -12.11
N THR A 208 -3.81 22.10 -13.07
CA THR A 208 -4.47 22.87 -14.12
C THR A 208 -5.34 21.97 -15.01
N PHE A 209 -4.87 20.78 -15.38
CA PHE A 209 -5.68 19.77 -16.09
C PHE A 209 -6.93 19.38 -15.30
N ASN A 210 -6.80 19.18 -13.99
CA ASN A 210 -7.92 18.81 -13.12
C ASN A 210 -8.94 19.95 -13.06
N ARG A 211 -8.49 21.19 -12.86
CA ARG A 211 -9.36 22.37 -12.81
C ARG A 211 -10.07 22.65 -14.14
N PHE A 212 -9.46 22.31 -15.28
CA PHE A 212 -10.12 22.37 -16.60
C PHE A 212 -11.04 21.17 -16.89
N GLY A 213 -11.16 20.22 -15.97
CA GLY A 213 -12.05 19.08 -16.14
C GLY A 213 -11.54 18.03 -17.13
N ILE A 214 -10.22 17.91 -17.30
CA ILE A 214 -9.63 16.82 -18.10
C ILE A 214 -9.75 15.53 -17.29
N HIS A 215 -10.68 14.65 -17.66
CA HIS A 215 -10.91 13.35 -17.02
C HIS A 215 -10.10 12.21 -17.67
N MET A 216 -9.39 12.50 -18.77
CA MET A 216 -8.48 11.56 -19.42
C MET A 216 -7.25 11.34 -18.53
N ILE A 217 -6.87 10.09 -18.28
CA ILE A 217 -5.76 9.73 -17.38
C ILE A 217 -4.39 9.99 -18.02
N LEU A 218 -4.25 9.73 -19.32
CA LEU A 218 -2.97 9.74 -20.03
C LEU A 218 -2.17 11.05 -19.86
N PRO A 219 -2.77 12.26 -19.93
CA PRO A 219 -2.04 13.51 -19.68
C PRO A 219 -1.43 13.59 -18.27
N TYR A 220 -2.12 13.12 -17.23
CA TYR A 220 -1.60 13.11 -15.87
C TYR A 220 -0.44 12.12 -15.73
N PHE A 221 -0.53 10.96 -16.37
CA PHE A 221 0.54 9.97 -16.34
C PHE A 221 1.81 10.49 -17.00
N VAL A 222 1.69 11.11 -18.18
CA VAL A 222 2.84 11.68 -18.90
C VAL A 222 3.50 12.79 -18.09
N VAL A 223 2.72 13.75 -17.57
CA VAL A 223 3.26 14.84 -16.75
C VAL A 223 3.80 14.32 -15.41
N GLY A 224 3.14 13.34 -14.81
CA GLY A 224 3.60 12.67 -13.59
C GLY A 224 4.95 11.95 -13.78
N LEU A 225 5.18 11.35 -14.95
CA LEU A 225 6.47 10.73 -15.29
C LEU A 225 7.60 11.77 -15.37
N PHE A 226 7.33 12.93 -15.97
CA PHE A 226 8.30 14.04 -15.97
C PHE A 226 8.53 14.59 -14.56
N MET A 227 7.48 14.72 -13.76
CA MET A 227 7.61 15.13 -12.36
C MET A 227 8.47 14.14 -11.56
N TRP A 228 8.23 12.84 -11.71
CA TRP A 228 9.03 11.77 -11.09
C TRP A 228 10.50 11.87 -11.46
N PHE A 229 10.80 12.06 -12.76
CA PHE A 229 12.16 12.26 -13.25
C PHE A 229 12.82 13.52 -12.65
N PHE A 230 12.11 14.64 -12.60
CA PHE A 230 12.65 15.86 -11.98
C PHE A 230 12.81 15.75 -10.47
N MET A 231 11.98 14.95 -9.78
CA MET A 231 12.17 14.66 -8.36
C MET A 231 13.44 13.84 -8.14
N LEU A 232 13.65 12.78 -8.92
CA LEU A 232 14.89 11.98 -8.89
C LEU A 232 16.14 12.86 -9.01
N GLU A 233 16.16 13.77 -9.99
CA GLU A 233 17.27 14.73 -10.19
C GLU A 233 17.36 15.84 -9.13
N SER A 234 16.25 16.11 -8.42
CA SER A 234 16.23 17.12 -7.36
C SER A 234 16.87 16.65 -6.06
N GLY A 235 17.08 15.34 -5.92
CA GLY A 235 17.48 14.66 -4.68
C GLY A 235 16.36 14.50 -3.66
N VAL A 236 15.16 15.04 -3.91
CA VAL A 236 13.93 14.66 -3.18
C VAL A 236 13.46 13.30 -3.69
N HIS A 237 13.06 12.41 -2.79
CA HIS A 237 12.62 11.06 -3.14
C HIS A 237 11.56 11.03 -4.25
N ALA A 238 11.85 10.28 -5.31
CA ALA A 238 10.98 10.17 -6.47
C ALA A 238 9.63 9.52 -6.13
N THR A 239 9.53 8.76 -5.04
CA THR A 239 8.30 8.13 -4.55
C THR A 239 7.18 9.11 -4.23
N ILE A 240 7.54 10.31 -3.76
CA ILE A 240 6.57 11.39 -3.44
C ILE A 240 5.84 11.85 -4.71
N ALA A 241 6.50 11.74 -5.88
CA ALA A 241 5.88 12.08 -7.16
C ALA A 241 4.62 11.23 -7.40
N GLY A 242 4.64 9.96 -6.99
CA GLY A 242 3.47 9.07 -7.07
C GLY A 242 2.29 9.63 -6.27
N VAL A 243 2.50 9.96 -4.99
CA VAL A 243 1.44 10.52 -4.14
C VAL A 243 0.89 11.83 -4.72
N LEU A 244 1.78 12.75 -5.10
CA LEU A 244 1.37 14.05 -5.65
C LEU A 244 0.59 13.90 -6.97
N ALA A 245 1.03 13.03 -7.87
CA ALA A 245 0.32 12.76 -9.12
C ALA A 245 -1.08 12.19 -8.85
N ALA A 246 -1.22 11.25 -7.92
CA ALA A 246 -2.51 10.68 -7.53
C ALA A 246 -3.45 11.74 -6.94
N LEU A 247 -2.92 12.62 -6.08
CA LEU A 247 -3.68 13.74 -5.52
C LEU A 247 -4.13 14.74 -6.59
N ALA A 248 -3.42 14.86 -7.72
CA ALA A 248 -3.82 15.72 -8.83
C ALA A 248 -4.91 15.14 -9.73
N ILE A 249 -5.13 13.81 -9.76
CA ILE A 249 -6.10 13.16 -10.65
C ILE A 249 -7.56 13.41 -10.21
N PRO A 250 -8.52 13.71 -11.10
CA PRO A 250 -9.90 14.01 -10.70
C PRO A 250 -10.60 12.86 -9.94
N SER A 251 -11.29 13.23 -8.86
CA SER A 251 -12.17 12.34 -8.05
C SER A 251 -13.64 12.69 -8.21
N THR A 252 -14.00 13.46 -9.23
CA THR A 252 -15.39 13.75 -9.58
C THR A 252 -15.82 12.87 -10.74
N PRO A 253 -17.07 12.37 -10.74
CA PRO A 253 -17.59 11.62 -11.87
C PRO A 253 -17.84 12.57 -13.05
N LYS A 254 -17.68 12.05 -14.28
CA LYS A 254 -17.94 12.82 -15.50
C LYS A 254 -19.45 13.09 -15.68
N ARG A 255 -20.29 12.21 -15.14
CA ARG A 255 -21.76 12.29 -15.22
C ARG A 255 -22.41 12.32 -13.84
N ILE A 256 -23.54 13.03 -13.73
CA ILE A 256 -24.35 13.07 -12.52
C ILE A 256 -25.02 11.69 -12.31
N PRO A 257 -24.79 11.01 -11.17
CA PRO A 257 -25.31 9.66 -10.93
C PRO A 257 -26.84 9.53 -11.01
N SER A 258 -27.59 10.59 -10.67
CA SER A 258 -29.07 10.58 -10.67
C SER A 258 -29.68 10.37 -12.06
N THR A 259 -28.96 10.71 -13.13
CA THR A 259 -29.44 10.56 -14.52
C THR A 259 -29.21 9.16 -15.09
N PHE A 260 -28.27 8.40 -14.50
CA PHE A 260 -27.81 7.10 -15.01
C PHE A 260 -28.97 6.12 -15.25
N ALA A 261 -29.86 5.93 -14.27
CA ALA A 261 -30.93 4.95 -14.38
C ALA A 261 -31.88 5.25 -15.56
N LYS A 262 -32.22 6.52 -15.78
CA LYS A 262 -33.10 6.95 -16.88
C LYS A 262 -32.41 6.71 -18.22
N ASP A 263 -31.15 7.09 -18.30
CA ASP A 263 -30.34 7.03 -19.52
C ASP A 263 -29.95 5.61 -19.93
N THR A 264 -29.81 4.70 -18.97
CA THR A 264 -29.54 3.27 -19.20
C THR A 264 -30.82 2.53 -19.57
N ARG A 265 -31.98 2.85 -18.97
CA ARG A 265 -33.27 2.26 -19.38
C ARG A 265 -33.55 2.51 -20.86
N LYS A 266 -33.35 3.74 -21.34
CA LYS A 266 -33.54 4.06 -22.76
C LYS A 266 -32.69 3.20 -23.70
N LEU A 267 -31.45 2.88 -23.30
CA LEU A 267 -30.57 2.00 -24.07
C LEU A 267 -31.01 0.53 -24.00
N LEU A 268 -31.53 0.09 -22.85
CA LEU A 268 -32.10 -1.25 -22.70
C LEU A 268 -33.37 -1.42 -23.55
N ASP A 269 -34.25 -0.42 -23.57
CA ASP A 269 -35.44 -0.42 -24.42
C ASP A 269 -35.03 -0.54 -25.90
N GLU A 270 -34.01 0.21 -26.34
CA GLU A 270 -33.44 0.11 -27.70
C GLU A 270 -32.79 -1.26 -27.98
N TYR A 271 -32.18 -1.89 -26.96
CA TYR A 271 -31.59 -3.22 -27.09
C TYR A 271 -32.64 -4.31 -27.36
N GLU A 272 -33.81 -4.18 -26.73
CA GLU A 272 -34.93 -5.13 -26.86
C GLU A 272 -35.64 -5.07 -28.22
N GLU A 273 -35.50 -3.96 -28.96
CA GLU A 273 -36.05 -3.83 -30.32
C GLU A 273 -35.38 -4.76 -31.35
N TYR A 274 -34.20 -5.30 -31.04
CA TYR A 274 -33.46 -6.19 -31.94
C TYR A 274 -33.78 -7.67 -31.67
N PRO A 275 -34.23 -8.44 -32.68
CA PRO A 275 -34.59 -9.84 -32.50
C PRO A 275 -33.37 -10.69 -32.14
N VAL A 276 -33.59 -11.68 -31.27
CA VAL A 276 -32.58 -12.68 -30.94
C VAL A 276 -32.44 -13.62 -32.12
N ASN A 277 -31.26 -13.62 -32.76
CA ASN A 277 -30.99 -14.48 -33.91
C ASN A 277 -30.84 -15.94 -33.48
N GLU A 278 -31.24 -16.91 -34.31
CA GLU A 278 -31.18 -18.35 -34.00
C GLU A 278 -29.74 -18.83 -33.72
N THR A 279 -28.73 -18.12 -34.24
CA THR A 279 -27.31 -18.38 -34.03
C THR A 279 -26.77 -17.90 -32.68
N LEU A 280 -27.59 -17.26 -31.84
CA LEU A 280 -27.19 -16.65 -30.56
C LEU A 280 -26.12 -15.53 -30.69
N GLU A 281 -25.90 -15.03 -31.91
CA GLU A 281 -24.97 -13.95 -32.18
C GLU A 281 -25.62 -12.58 -31.94
N LEU A 282 -24.87 -11.68 -31.30
CA LEU A 282 -25.29 -10.30 -31.06
C LEU A 282 -25.30 -9.51 -32.36
N HIS A 283 -26.41 -8.80 -32.63
CA HIS A 283 -26.49 -7.85 -33.73
C HIS A 283 -25.46 -6.71 -33.51
N GLU A 284 -24.86 -6.17 -34.58
CA GLU A 284 -23.85 -5.09 -34.46
C GLU A 284 -24.38 -3.86 -33.71
N LYS A 285 -25.68 -3.56 -33.85
CA LYS A 285 -26.32 -2.48 -33.07
C LYS A 285 -26.46 -2.82 -31.58
N GLN A 286 -26.78 -4.08 -31.24
CA GLN A 286 -26.79 -4.54 -29.85
C GLN A 286 -25.40 -4.44 -29.22
N LYS A 287 -24.33 -4.79 -29.94
CA LYS A 287 -22.94 -4.60 -29.48
C LYS A 287 -22.67 -3.12 -29.14
N LYS A 288 -23.00 -2.20 -30.05
CA LYS A 288 -22.85 -0.75 -29.81
C LYS A 288 -23.63 -0.26 -28.60
N ILE A 289 -24.86 -0.75 -28.40
CA ILE A 289 -25.68 -0.39 -27.23
C ILE A 289 -25.00 -0.87 -25.94
N LEU A 290 -24.50 -2.11 -25.91
CA LEU A 290 -23.76 -2.63 -24.76
C LEU A 290 -22.49 -1.82 -24.47
N THR A 291 -21.73 -1.42 -25.51
CA THR A 291 -20.59 -0.51 -25.35
C THR A 291 -21.02 0.85 -24.79
N ASN A 292 -22.12 1.44 -25.27
CA ASN A 292 -22.64 2.69 -24.73
C ASN A 292 -23.10 2.57 -23.27
N ILE A 293 -23.67 1.43 -22.88
CA ILE A 293 -24.02 1.14 -21.48
C ILE A 293 -22.74 1.06 -20.64
N GLN A 294 -21.71 0.37 -21.14
CA GLN A 294 -20.41 0.27 -20.47
C GLN A 294 -19.75 1.65 -20.30
N ASP A 295 -19.74 2.48 -21.36
CA ASP A 295 -19.24 3.85 -21.29
C ASP A 295 -20.00 4.67 -20.24
N LYS A 296 -21.33 4.56 -20.19
CA LYS A 296 -22.14 5.25 -19.16
C LYS A 296 -21.84 4.78 -17.75
N ILE A 297 -21.57 3.50 -17.55
CA ILE A 297 -21.13 2.96 -16.25
C ILE A 297 -19.79 3.59 -15.86
N ASP A 298 -18.84 3.62 -16.79
CA ASP A 298 -17.52 4.22 -16.59
C ASP A 298 -17.57 5.73 -16.29
N GLU A 299 -18.51 6.46 -16.90
CA GLU A 299 -18.70 7.91 -16.70
C GLU A 299 -19.26 8.28 -15.32
N VAL A 300 -19.98 7.35 -14.67
CA VAL A 300 -20.51 7.52 -13.30
C VAL A 300 -19.42 7.21 -12.26
N GLY A 301 -18.43 6.40 -12.62
CA GLY A 301 -17.22 6.22 -11.83
C GLY A 301 -16.29 7.45 -11.90
N THR A 302 -15.44 7.61 -10.89
CA THR A 302 -14.42 8.66 -10.88
C THR A 302 -13.12 8.14 -11.52
N PRO A 303 -12.36 8.95 -12.27
CA PRO A 303 -11.09 8.51 -12.85
C PRO A 303 -10.11 7.95 -11.80
N ALA A 304 -10.03 8.60 -10.64
CA ALA A 304 -9.20 8.13 -9.52
C ALA A 304 -9.62 6.74 -9.02
N ALA A 305 -10.92 6.50 -8.77
CA ALA A 305 -11.40 5.20 -8.27
C ALA A 305 -11.21 4.08 -9.30
N ARG A 306 -11.38 4.38 -10.59
CA ARG A 306 -11.12 3.42 -11.67
C ARG A 306 -9.65 3.01 -11.71
N LEU A 307 -8.74 3.97 -11.55
CA LEU A 307 -7.31 3.70 -11.50
C LEU A 307 -6.90 2.89 -10.27
N GLU A 308 -7.39 3.27 -9.10
CA GLU A 308 -7.16 2.55 -7.85
C GLU A 308 -7.55 1.07 -8.01
N HIS A 309 -8.77 0.81 -8.46
CA HIS A 309 -9.27 -0.55 -8.66
C HIS A 309 -8.43 -1.34 -9.68
N GLY A 310 -8.03 -0.68 -10.78
CA GLY A 310 -7.22 -1.31 -11.83
C GLY A 310 -5.75 -1.57 -11.42
N LEU A 311 -5.19 -0.74 -10.54
CA LEU A 311 -3.80 -0.83 -10.10
C LEU A 311 -3.59 -1.70 -8.87
N HIS A 312 -4.62 -1.90 -8.05
CA HIS A 312 -4.51 -2.68 -6.83
C HIS A 312 -3.90 -4.07 -7.08
N LEU A 313 -4.42 -4.83 -8.06
CA LEU A 313 -3.94 -6.19 -8.34
C LEU A 313 -2.52 -6.22 -8.96
N PRO A 314 -2.18 -5.43 -10.00
CA PRO A 314 -0.80 -5.35 -10.49
C PRO A 314 0.22 -4.95 -9.43
N VAL A 315 -0.12 -3.97 -8.56
CA VAL A 315 0.78 -3.54 -7.49
C VAL A 315 0.99 -4.66 -6.48
N ALA A 316 -0.10 -5.28 -6.04
CA ALA A 316 -0.08 -6.38 -5.09
C ALA A 316 0.69 -7.63 -5.60
N LEU A 317 0.56 -7.97 -6.89
CA LEU A 317 1.12 -9.21 -7.45
C LEU A 317 2.48 -9.06 -8.12
N LEU A 318 2.84 -7.85 -8.56
CA LEU A 318 4.11 -7.59 -9.26
C LEU A 318 4.99 -6.63 -8.48
N VAL A 319 4.49 -5.43 -8.16
CA VAL A 319 5.30 -4.34 -7.59
C VAL A 319 5.85 -4.73 -6.21
N ILE A 320 4.98 -5.09 -5.26
CA ILE A 320 5.40 -5.44 -3.90
C ILE A 320 6.23 -6.74 -3.87
N PRO A 321 5.86 -7.82 -4.58
CA PRO A 321 6.65 -9.06 -4.55
C PRO A 321 8.02 -8.92 -5.23
N ILE A 322 8.14 -8.16 -6.32
CA ILE A 322 9.45 -7.85 -6.93
C ILE A 322 10.29 -6.99 -6.00
N PHE A 323 9.68 -5.99 -5.36
CA PHE A 323 10.37 -5.16 -4.35
C PHE A 323 10.90 -6.02 -3.20
N ALA A 324 10.08 -6.92 -2.66
CA ALA A 324 10.50 -7.84 -1.60
C ALA A 324 11.62 -8.78 -2.09
N LEU A 325 11.53 -9.29 -3.32
CA LEU A 325 12.57 -10.13 -3.91
C LEU A 325 13.93 -9.41 -4.02
N ALA A 326 13.92 -8.12 -4.33
CA ALA A 326 15.13 -7.31 -4.46
C ALA A 326 15.73 -6.90 -3.10
N ASN A 327 14.89 -6.59 -2.11
CA ASN A 327 15.34 -5.93 -0.88
C ASN A 327 15.42 -6.86 0.34
N ALA A 328 14.65 -7.95 0.38
CA ALA A 328 14.61 -8.86 1.54
C ALA A 328 15.72 -9.91 1.53
N GLY A 329 16.47 -10.04 0.43
CA GLY A 329 17.58 -11.00 0.30
C GLY A 329 18.79 -10.59 1.12
N ILE A 330 18.81 -10.98 2.40
CA ILE A 330 19.95 -10.78 3.31
C ILE A 330 20.79 -12.04 3.42
N LYS A 331 22.11 -11.86 3.40
CA LYS A 331 23.07 -12.94 3.66
C LYS A 331 23.15 -13.14 5.17
N ILE A 332 22.58 -14.23 5.64
CA ILE A 332 22.45 -14.56 7.05
C ILE A 332 23.61 -15.49 7.43
N ASP A 333 24.53 -14.98 8.24
CA ASP A 333 25.45 -15.82 8.97
C ASP A 333 24.78 -16.26 10.29
N PHE A 334 24.31 -17.50 10.33
CA PHE A 334 23.61 -18.06 11.49
C PHE A 334 24.43 -18.01 12.79
N SER A 335 25.76 -17.90 12.70
CA SER A 335 26.60 -17.79 13.89
C SER A 335 26.56 -16.41 14.54
N SER A 336 26.31 -15.34 13.76
CA SER A 336 26.33 -13.94 14.23
C SER A 336 24.95 -13.28 14.33
N ILE A 337 23.86 -13.98 13.97
CA ILE A 337 22.48 -13.47 14.12
C ILE A 337 22.21 -12.99 15.54
N GLY A 338 22.61 -13.79 16.54
CA GLY A 338 22.36 -13.47 17.96
C GLY A 338 23.01 -12.16 18.37
N GLU A 339 24.24 -11.92 17.92
CA GLU A 339 24.99 -10.69 18.16
C GLU A 339 24.35 -9.51 17.40
N THR A 340 24.00 -9.72 16.13
CA THR A 340 23.37 -8.70 15.28
C THR A 340 22.02 -8.23 15.82
N ILE A 341 21.23 -9.13 16.42
CA ILE A 341 19.94 -8.77 17.04
C ILE A 341 20.15 -7.86 18.26
N LEU A 342 21.26 -8.03 18.99
CA LEU A 342 21.60 -7.24 20.17
C LEU A 342 22.22 -5.89 19.83
N GLU A 343 22.53 -5.62 18.56
CA GLU A 343 23.01 -4.32 18.12
C GLU A 343 21.94 -3.23 18.33
N PRO A 344 22.35 -1.98 18.66
CA PRO A 344 21.42 -0.89 19.00
C PRO A 344 20.36 -0.61 17.93
N VAL A 345 20.72 -0.68 16.64
CA VAL A 345 19.77 -0.45 15.53
C VAL A 345 18.71 -1.53 15.50
N SER A 346 19.12 -2.81 15.57
CA SER A 346 18.22 -3.96 15.61
C SER A 346 17.28 -3.89 16.81
N LEU A 347 17.82 -3.67 18.02
CA LEU A 347 17.01 -3.55 19.23
C LEU A 347 16.06 -2.34 19.19
N GLY A 348 16.52 -1.21 18.64
CA GLY A 348 15.71 -0.02 18.44
C GLY A 348 14.51 -0.30 17.55
N ILE A 349 14.72 -1.01 16.44
CA ILE A 349 13.66 -1.39 15.50
C ILE A 349 12.72 -2.40 16.12
N ILE A 350 13.25 -3.44 16.78
CA ILE A 350 12.43 -4.47 17.44
C ILE A 350 11.56 -3.84 18.53
N GLY A 351 12.15 -3.02 19.39
CA GLY A 351 11.41 -2.29 20.43
C GLY A 351 10.38 -1.32 19.85
N GLY A 352 10.73 -0.60 18.78
CA GLY A 352 9.83 0.33 18.10
C GLY A 352 8.62 -0.36 17.45
N LEU A 353 8.87 -1.39 16.64
CA LEU A 353 7.82 -2.11 15.91
C LEU A 353 6.93 -2.97 16.84
N ILE A 354 7.49 -3.57 17.90
CA ILE A 354 6.70 -4.40 18.82
C ILE A 354 6.05 -3.52 19.89
N LEU A 355 6.86 -2.91 20.75
CA LEU A 355 6.35 -2.17 21.92
C LEU A 355 5.80 -0.81 21.49
N GLY A 356 6.50 -0.09 20.62
CA GLY A 356 6.10 1.23 20.18
C GLY A 356 4.75 1.23 19.46
N LYS A 357 4.54 0.30 18.52
CA LYS A 357 3.26 0.19 17.80
C LYS A 357 2.14 -0.25 18.74
N VAL A 358 2.39 -1.19 19.65
CA VAL A 358 1.37 -1.59 20.64
C VAL A 358 1.00 -0.43 21.56
N ILE A 359 2.00 0.23 22.18
CA ILE A 359 1.75 1.38 23.07
C ILE A 359 1.07 2.53 22.32
N GLY A 360 1.54 2.83 21.11
CA GLY A 360 1.02 3.88 20.26
C GLY A 360 -0.40 3.62 19.81
N ILE A 361 -0.63 2.54 19.07
CA ILE A 361 -1.93 2.21 18.47
C ILE A 361 -2.94 1.89 19.56
N PHE A 362 -2.67 0.91 20.44
CA PHE A 362 -3.64 0.48 21.44
C PHE A 362 -3.78 1.52 22.56
N GLY A 363 -2.67 2.07 23.07
CA GLY A 363 -2.70 3.04 24.16
C GLY A 363 -3.41 4.34 23.77
N VAL A 364 -3.10 4.90 22.61
CA VAL A 364 -3.80 6.11 22.12
C VAL A 364 -5.25 5.80 21.78
N SER A 365 -5.56 4.65 21.16
CA SER A 365 -6.95 4.25 20.91
C SER A 365 -7.76 4.11 22.19
N TRP A 366 -7.19 3.48 23.23
CA TRP A 366 -7.82 3.33 24.53
C TRP A 366 -8.09 4.69 25.19
N LEU A 367 -7.10 5.59 25.15
CA LEU A 367 -7.24 6.93 25.70
C LEU A 367 -8.30 7.75 24.94
N ALA A 368 -8.28 7.72 23.60
CA ALA A 368 -9.21 8.46 22.75
C ALA A 368 -10.67 8.03 23.00
N VAL A 369 -10.91 6.71 23.14
CA VAL A 369 -12.24 6.17 23.46
C VAL A 369 -12.65 6.53 24.89
N LYS A 370 -11.73 6.44 25.86
CA LYS A 370 -11.99 6.80 27.26
C LYS A 370 -12.33 8.29 27.42
N MET A 371 -11.67 9.15 26.65
CA MET A 371 -11.94 10.59 26.60
C MET A 371 -13.17 10.97 25.75
N LYS A 372 -13.87 9.99 25.18
CA LYS A 372 -15.04 10.18 24.29
C LYS A 372 -14.72 11.01 23.03
N ILE A 373 -13.47 11.04 22.62
CA ILE A 373 -13.00 11.70 21.40
C ILE A 373 -13.32 10.82 20.17
N ALA A 374 -13.28 9.50 20.35
CA ALA A 374 -13.51 8.52 19.30
C ALA A 374 -14.33 7.32 19.80
N GLN A 375 -14.78 6.47 18.87
CA GLN A 375 -15.57 5.27 19.16
C GLN A 375 -14.87 4.04 18.61
N LEU A 376 -14.98 2.91 19.32
CA LEU A 376 -14.48 1.62 18.82
C LEU A 376 -15.20 1.22 17.53
N PRO A 377 -14.52 0.50 16.62
CA PRO A 377 -15.17 -0.10 15.45
C PRO A 377 -16.35 -0.98 15.87
N LYS A 378 -17.45 -0.95 15.09
CA LYS A 378 -18.67 -1.69 15.39
C LYS A 378 -18.40 -3.20 15.51
N GLY A 379 -18.90 -3.82 16.57
CA GLY A 379 -18.70 -5.24 16.83
C GLY A 379 -17.29 -5.63 17.27
N SER A 380 -16.40 -4.65 17.51
CA SER A 380 -15.04 -4.90 17.98
C SER A 380 -14.87 -4.69 19.50
N SER A 381 -13.86 -5.33 20.06
CA SER A 381 -13.45 -5.20 21.47
C SER A 381 -12.05 -4.62 21.58
N PHE A 382 -11.71 -4.04 22.74
CA PHE A 382 -10.34 -3.57 23.01
C PHE A 382 -9.29 -4.68 22.88
N SER A 383 -9.65 -5.92 23.24
CA SER A 383 -8.73 -7.06 23.08
C SER A 383 -8.44 -7.38 21.61
N GLN A 384 -9.40 -7.13 20.71
CA GLN A 384 -9.16 -7.21 19.27
C GLN A 384 -8.30 -6.03 18.77
N VAL A 385 -8.55 -4.80 19.25
CA VAL A 385 -7.69 -3.65 18.92
C VAL A 385 -6.25 -3.87 19.38
N PHE A 386 -6.04 -4.51 20.52
CA PHE A 386 -4.71 -4.92 20.99
C PHE A 386 -4.03 -5.90 20.02
N GLY A 387 -4.76 -6.90 19.53
CA GLY A 387 -4.24 -7.80 18.51
C GLY A 387 -3.93 -7.10 17.18
N VAL A 388 -4.76 -6.15 16.76
CA VAL A 388 -4.50 -5.30 15.58
C VAL A 388 -3.28 -4.40 15.78
N ALA A 389 -3.04 -3.90 16.99
CA ALA A 389 -1.86 -3.10 17.27
C ALA A 389 -0.55 -3.90 17.07
N PHE A 390 -0.56 -5.21 17.37
CA PHE A 390 0.54 -6.10 17.00
C PHE A 390 0.64 -6.30 15.48
N LEU A 391 -0.46 -6.49 14.76
CA LEU A 391 -0.41 -6.56 13.29
C LEU A 391 0.09 -5.25 12.67
N GLY A 392 -0.17 -4.10 13.29
CA GLY A 392 0.42 -2.82 12.93
C GLY A 392 1.94 -2.77 13.12
N GLY A 393 2.50 -3.65 13.95
CA GLY A 393 3.94 -3.86 14.13
C GLY A 393 4.63 -4.66 13.03
N ILE A 394 3.91 -5.08 12.00
CA ILE A 394 4.51 -5.72 10.82
C ILE A 394 5.02 -4.62 9.90
N GLY A 395 6.29 -4.24 10.01
CA GLY A 395 6.90 -3.19 9.18
C GLY A 395 7.36 -3.67 7.80
N PHE A 396 7.81 -4.92 7.73
CA PHE A 396 8.35 -5.63 6.55
C PHE A 396 8.80 -4.74 5.37
N THR A 397 8.08 -4.71 4.24
CA THR A 397 8.57 -4.03 3.02
C THR A 397 8.77 -2.54 3.22
N MET A 398 7.84 -1.89 3.91
CA MET A 398 7.87 -0.45 4.13
C MET A 398 8.99 -0.04 5.09
N SER A 399 9.22 -0.80 6.16
CA SER A 399 10.38 -0.56 7.04
C SER A 399 11.71 -0.85 6.34
N ILE A 400 11.76 -1.88 5.48
CA ILE A 400 12.96 -2.18 4.68
C ILE A 400 13.27 -1.02 3.74
N PHE A 401 12.25 -0.50 3.05
CA PHE A 401 12.39 0.67 2.18
C PHE A 401 12.94 1.88 2.96
N VAL A 402 12.37 2.18 4.13
CA VAL A 402 12.86 3.29 4.96
C VAL A 402 14.29 3.04 5.47
N ALA A 403 14.67 1.79 5.75
CA ALA A 403 16.03 1.46 6.19
C ALA A 403 17.06 1.68 5.08
N ASP A 404 16.74 1.29 3.84
CA ASP A 404 17.61 1.51 2.68
C ASP A 404 17.77 3.02 2.38
N LEU A 405 16.79 3.86 2.73
CA LEU A 405 16.90 5.32 2.66
C LEU A 405 17.65 5.95 3.85
N ALA A 406 17.44 5.42 5.06
CA ALA A 406 18.04 5.99 6.27
C ALA A 406 19.54 5.73 6.40
N PHE A 407 20.02 4.63 5.80
CA PHE A 407 21.39 4.15 5.93
C PHE A 407 22.12 4.03 4.59
N ILE A 408 21.81 4.93 3.65
CA ILE A 408 22.47 5.00 2.34
C ILE A 408 24.00 4.98 2.53
N GLY A 409 24.66 4.03 1.86
CA GLY A 409 26.11 3.86 1.91
C GLY A 409 26.66 3.14 3.16
N ASN A 410 25.81 2.65 4.06
CA ASN A 410 26.22 1.88 5.24
C ASN A 410 25.53 0.50 5.27
N GLU A 411 26.14 -0.48 4.59
CA GLU A 411 25.61 -1.84 4.46
C GLU A 411 25.45 -2.56 5.80
N ASP A 412 26.34 -2.29 6.78
CA ASP A 412 26.27 -2.90 8.11
C ASP A 412 25.01 -2.47 8.87
N LEU A 413 24.69 -1.17 8.85
CA LEU A 413 23.48 -0.65 9.48
C LEU A 413 22.20 -1.11 8.74
N ILE A 414 22.24 -1.18 7.41
CA ILE A 414 21.14 -1.76 6.61
C ILE A 414 20.92 -3.22 7.00
N PHE A 415 21.99 -4.00 7.14
CA PHE A 415 21.90 -5.40 7.54
C PHE A 415 21.29 -5.57 8.93
N GLN A 416 21.77 -4.81 9.92
CA GLN A 416 21.19 -4.76 11.27
C GLN A 416 19.70 -4.40 11.21
N ALA A 417 19.35 -3.37 10.42
CA ALA A 417 17.98 -2.94 10.27
C ALA A 417 17.08 -4.04 9.68
N LYS A 418 17.52 -4.69 8.59
CA LYS A 418 16.76 -5.78 7.95
C LYS A 418 16.54 -6.95 8.91
N ILE A 419 17.56 -7.36 9.69
CA ILE A 419 17.42 -8.40 10.72
C ILE A 419 16.40 -8.00 11.80
N GLY A 420 16.49 -6.76 12.31
CA GLY A 420 15.56 -6.22 13.29
C GLY A 420 14.12 -6.18 12.77
N ILE A 421 13.91 -5.69 11.55
CA ILE A 421 12.59 -5.60 10.88
C ILE A 421 11.98 -6.99 10.71
N LEU A 422 12.75 -7.96 10.20
CA LEU A 422 12.25 -9.32 9.95
C LEU A 422 11.86 -10.02 11.26
N THR A 423 12.70 -9.89 12.28
CA THR A 423 12.47 -10.48 13.60
C THR A 423 11.23 -9.87 14.27
N ALA A 424 11.13 -8.55 14.26
CA ALA A 424 9.97 -7.84 14.79
C ALA A 424 8.68 -8.18 14.04
N SER A 425 8.73 -8.17 12.71
CA SER A 425 7.58 -8.45 11.84
C SER A 425 7.06 -9.89 12.03
N LEU A 426 7.97 -10.87 12.13
CA LEU A 426 7.61 -12.25 12.41
C LEU A 426 6.93 -12.39 13.77
N PHE A 427 7.53 -11.82 14.82
CA PHE A 427 6.97 -11.87 16.17
C PHE A 427 5.60 -11.18 16.24
N SER A 428 5.51 -9.93 15.75
CA SER A 428 4.29 -9.13 15.71
C SER A 428 3.18 -9.81 14.93
N GLY A 429 3.48 -10.37 13.76
CA GLY A 429 2.51 -11.09 12.94
C GLY A 429 1.99 -12.38 13.60
N LEU A 430 2.89 -13.22 14.12
CA LEU A 430 2.50 -14.46 14.80
C LEU A 430 1.70 -14.18 16.07
N PHE A 431 2.20 -13.28 16.92
CA PHE A 431 1.54 -12.95 18.19
C PHE A 431 0.18 -12.30 17.96
N GLY A 432 0.10 -11.30 17.07
CA GLY A 432 -1.15 -10.65 16.70
C GLY A 432 -2.18 -11.64 16.15
N TYR A 433 -1.77 -12.52 15.24
CA TYR A 433 -2.64 -13.56 14.68
C TYR A 433 -3.16 -14.54 15.75
N PHE A 434 -2.28 -15.12 16.57
CA PHE A 434 -2.70 -16.09 17.60
C PHE A 434 -3.54 -15.44 18.70
N TRP A 435 -3.22 -14.20 19.09
CA TRP A 435 -4.02 -13.43 20.04
C TRP A 435 -5.44 -13.21 19.51
N LEU A 436 -5.56 -12.68 18.29
CA LEU A 436 -6.86 -12.44 17.66
C LEU A 436 -7.65 -13.74 17.50
N LYS A 437 -7.01 -14.82 17.07
CA LYS A 437 -7.62 -16.15 16.95
C LYS A 437 -8.22 -16.64 18.27
N SER A 438 -7.57 -16.33 19.40
CA SER A 438 -7.97 -16.77 20.73
C SER A 438 -9.11 -15.93 21.31
N VAL A 439 -9.14 -14.64 21.00
CA VAL A 439 -10.12 -13.67 21.52
C VAL A 439 -11.36 -13.59 20.64
N SER A 440 -11.22 -13.87 19.34
CA SER A 440 -12.32 -13.86 18.39
C SER A 440 -13.28 -15.03 18.64
N LYS A 441 -14.58 -14.71 18.76
CA LYS A 441 -15.64 -15.73 18.73
C LYS A 441 -16.04 -15.97 17.27
N TYR A 442 -16.26 -17.23 16.91
CA TYR A 442 -16.81 -17.55 15.60
C TYR A 442 -18.26 -17.07 15.58
N GLU A 443 -18.56 -16.04 14.79
CA GLU A 443 -19.95 -15.69 14.48
C GLU A 443 -20.45 -16.73 13.46
N GLU A 444 -21.28 -17.67 13.92
CA GLU A 444 -22.18 -18.37 12.99
C GLU A 444 -23.10 -17.32 12.39
N THR A 445 -22.82 -16.92 11.14
CA THR A 445 -23.82 -16.26 10.29
C THR A 445 -25.05 -17.17 10.29
N SER A 446 -26.07 -16.81 11.06
CA SER A 446 -27.42 -17.31 10.87
C SER A 446 -27.86 -16.87 9.48
N GLU A 447 -27.68 -17.75 8.50
CA GLU A 447 -28.42 -17.66 7.25
C GLU A 447 -29.91 -17.74 7.60
N LYS A 448 -30.61 -16.62 7.43
CA LYS A 448 -32.06 -16.58 7.28
C LYS A 448 -32.37 -15.90 5.97
#